data_AF-X1P454-F1
#
_entry.id   AF-X1P454-F1
#
_cell.length_a   1.000
_cell.length_b   1.000
_cell.length_c   1.000
_cell.angle_alpha   90.00
_cell.angle_beta   90.00
_cell.angle_gamma   90.00
#
_symmetry.space_group_name_H-M   'P 1'
#
loop_
_entity.id
_entity.type
_entity.pdbx_description
1 polymer ?
#
loop_
_entity_poly.entity_id
_entity_poly.type
_entity_poly.pdbx_seq_one_letter_code
_entity_poly.pdbx_strand_id
1 'polypeptide(L)' 'LNEEEGSTLDFGKFHMGLTKTNLVHAYDAQVAAGVSITLPETSIESWTSVGDKIYMQFRPNVGVVCEGADSGIYHFVAA' A
#
# COMPACT_ATOMS: atom_id res chain seq x y z
N LEU A 1 15.65 4.97 15.69
CA LEU A 1 14.64 5.12 14.63
C LEU A 1 14.58 3.76 13.98
N ASN A 2 13.63 2.93 14.42
CA ASN A 2 13.58 1.51 14.07
C ASN A 2 12.92 1.40 12.70
N GLU A 3 13.72 1.39 11.63
CA GLU A 3 13.23 0.95 10.33
C GLU A 3 13.17 -0.58 10.39
N GLU A 4 11.95 -1.10 10.55
CA GLU A 4 11.68 -2.54 10.48
C GLU A 4 12.05 -3.07 9.10
N GLU A 5 12.75 -4.20 9.04
CA GLU A 5 13.10 -4.85 7.78
C GLU A 5 11.84 -5.41 7.11
N GLY A 6 11.74 -5.35 5.78
CA GLY A 6 10.56 -5.84 5.04
C GLY A 6 10.21 -7.32 5.27
N SER A 7 11.09 -8.09 5.94
CA SER A 7 10.88 -9.45 6.43
C SER A 7 9.91 -9.54 7.62
N THR A 8 9.61 -8.44 8.32
CA THR A 8 8.63 -8.39 9.42
C THR A 8 7.24 -7.94 8.96
N LEU A 9 7.12 -7.43 7.72
CA LEU A 9 5.85 -7.05 7.09
C LEU A 9 5.16 -8.27 6.45
N ASP A 10 5.02 -9.35 7.21
CA ASP A 10 4.61 -10.66 6.68
C ASP A 10 3.16 -10.63 6.14
N PHE A 11 2.29 -9.75 6.69
CA PHE A 11 0.89 -9.63 6.24
C PHE A 11 0.29 -8.22 6.43
N GLY A 12 -0.17 -7.59 5.34
CA GLY A 12 -0.90 -6.31 5.38
C GLY A 12 -1.62 -5.99 4.07
N LYS A 13 -2.33 -4.87 4.04
CA LYS A 13 -3.07 -4.38 2.88
C LYS A 13 -2.56 -3.01 2.44
N PHE A 14 -2.52 -2.77 1.13
CA PHE A 14 -2.40 -1.43 0.60
C PHE A 14 -3.79 -0.79 0.49
N HIS A 15 -3.97 0.31 1.21
CA HIS A 15 -5.14 1.15 1.14
C HIS A 15 -4.88 2.28 0.14
N MET A 16 -5.76 2.43 -0.84
CA MET A 16 -5.59 3.35 -1.96
C MET A 16 -6.85 4.18 -2.22
N GLY A 17 -6.65 5.36 -2.78
CA GLY A 17 -7.73 6.23 -3.22
C GLY A 17 -7.24 7.46 -3.96
N LEU A 18 -8.17 8.22 -4.54
CA LEU A 18 -7.89 9.45 -5.28
C LEU A 18 -7.68 10.67 -4.37
N THR A 19 -7.89 10.52 -3.06
CA THR A 19 -7.61 11.56 -2.07
C THR A 19 -6.88 10.99 -0.85
N LYS A 20 -6.09 11.83 -0.17
CA LYS A 20 -5.33 11.44 1.04
C LYS A 20 -6.22 11.03 2.22
N THR A 21 -7.46 11.48 2.24
CA THR A 21 -8.40 11.26 3.35
C THR A 21 -9.38 10.11 3.10
N ASN A 22 -9.42 9.57 1.87
CA ASN A 22 -10.40 8.55 1.47
C ASN A 22 -9.74 7.39 0.73
N LEU A 23 -9.03 6.52 1.47
CA LEU A 23 -8.35 5.33 0.94
C LEU A 23 -9.26 4.09 1.03
N VAL A 24 -10.27 4.04 0.16
CA VAL A 24 -11.37 3.05 0.20
C VAL A 24 -11.05 1.72 -0.49
N HIS A 25 -10.03 1.68 -1.34
CA HIS A 25 -9.64 0.47 -2.05
C HIS A 25 -8.55 -0.26 -1.27
N ALA A 26 -8.79 -1.48 -0.83
CA ALA A 26 -7.84 -2.27 -0.06
C ALA A 26 -7.42 -3.52 -0.83
N TYR A 27 -6.11 -3.67 -1.04
CA TYR A 27 -5.53 -4.80 -1.77
C TYR A 27 -4.58 -5.57 -0.86
N ASP A 28 -4.70 -6.89 -0.86
CA ASP A 28 -3.76 -7.75 -0.13
C ASP A 28 -2.37 -7.58 -0.73
N ALA A 29 -1.42 -7.24 0.13
CA ALA A 29 -0.04 -7.05 -0.24
C ALA A 29 0.76 -8.28 0.16
N GLN A 30 1.47 -8.87 -0.80
CA GLN A 30 2.57 -9.77 -0.47
C GLN A 30 3.85 -8.95 -0.52
N VAL A 31 4.37 -8.60 0.65
CA VAL A 31 5.67 -7.92 0.75
C VAL A 31 6.74 -9.00 0.71
N ALA A 32 7.42 -9.15 -0.41
CA ALA A 32 8.62 -9.98 -0.48
C ALA A 32 9.82 -9.17 0.04
N ALA A 33 10.54 -9.71 1.03
CA ALA A 33 11.69 -9.05 1.63
C ALA A 33 12.70 -8.59 0.57
N GLY A 34 12.95 -7.27 0.49
CA GLY A 34 13.94 -6.66 -0.41
C GLY A 34 13.55 -6.54 -1.89
N VAL A 35 12.32 -6.89 -2.31
CA VAL A 35 12.08 -7.27 -3.72
C VAL A 35 11.02 -6.44 -4.45
N SER A 36 10.41 -5.42 -3.85
CA SER A 36 9.27 -4.65 -4.37
C SER A 36 7.90 -5.29 -4.07
N ILE A 37 6.88 -4.44 -4.09
CA ILE A 37 5.48 -4.84 -3.93
C ILE A 37 4.87 -4.84 -5.33
N THR A 38 4.24 -5.94 -5.71
CA THR A 38 3.44 -6.01 -6.92
C THR A 38 1.96 -5.98 -6.55
N LEU A 39 1.25 -4.98 -7.07
CA LEU A 39 -0.21 -4.93 -7.01
C LEU A 39 -0.78 -5.52 -8.31
N PRO A 40 -1.91 -6.24 -8.27
CA PRO A 40 -2.56 -6.71 -9.49
C PRO A 40 -3.06 -5.52 -10.34
N GLU A 41 -2.53 -5.39 -11.56
CA GLU A 41 -2.81 -4.30 -12.52
C GLU A 41 -4.32 -4.06 -12.73
N THR A 42 -5.08 -5.14 -12.94
CA THR A 42 -6.54 -5.10 -13.21
C THR A 42 -7.37 -4.52 -12.07
N SER A 43 -6.84 -4.48 -10.86
CA SER A 43 -7.58 -3.99 -9.70
C SER A 43 -7.58 -2.46 -9.61
N ILE A 44 -6.50 -1.82 -10.04
CA ILE A 44 -6.34 -0.37 -9.97
C ILE A 44 -7.14 0.31 -11.11
N GLU A 45 -7.04 -0.23 -12.32
CA GLU A 45 -7.73 0.31 -13.52
C GLU A 45 -9.26 0.36 -13.39
N SER A 46 -9.84 -0.45 -12.50
CA SER A 46 -11.30 -0.46 -12.29
C SER A 46 -11.86 0.83 -11.67
N TRP A 47 -11.01 1.69 -11.09
CA TRP A 47 -11.42 2.93 -10.42
C TRP A 47 -10.50 4.13 -10.73
N THR A 48 -9.57 4.00 -11.67
CA THR A 48 -8.61 5.06 -12.04
C THR A 48 -8.58 5.28 -13.54
N SER A 49 -8.28 6.50 -13.96
CA SER A 49 -7.99 6.89 -15.34
C SER A 49 -6.54 7.38 -15.49
N VAL A 50 -5.99 7.30 -16.70
CA VAL A 50 -4.67 7.86 -17.02
C VAL A 50 -4.59 9.32 -16.56
N GLY A 51 -3.53 9.65 -15.82
CA GLY A 51 -3.33 10.97 -15.22
C GLY A 51 -3.88 11.14 -13.81
N ASP A 52 -4.66 10.18 -13.29
CA ASP A 52 -5.16 10.24 -11.92
C ASP A 52 -4.01 10.14 -10.92
N LYS A 53 -4.07 11.02 -9.92
CA LYS A 53 -3.16 10.98 -8.78
C LYS A 53 -3.71 10.02 -7.73
N ILE A 54 -3.01 8.91 -7.52
CA ILE A 54 -3.40 7.85 -6.60
C ILE A 54 -2.57 7.97 -5.33
N TYR A 55 -3.23 7.96 -4.18
CA TYR A 55 -2.62 7.93 -2.86
C TYR A 55 -2.66 6.51 -2.30
N MET A 56 -1.61 6.12 -1.58
CA MET A 56 -1.43 4.76 -1.08
C MET A 56 -0.85 4.76 0.33
N GLN A 57 -1.35 3.88 1.19
CA GLN A 57 -0.84 3.64 2.53
C GLN A 57 -0.78 2.12 2.78
N PHE A 58 0.37 1.61 3.25
CA PHE A 58 0.41 0.25 3.78
C PHE A 58 -0.21 0.23 5.17
N ARG A 59 -1.10 -0.73 5.41
CA ARG A 59 -1.66 -1.01 6.73
C ARG A 59 -1.44 -2.48 7.09
N PRO A 60 -0.68 -2.77 8.15
CA PRO A 60 -0.48 -4.12 8.68
C PRO A 60 -1.80 -4.77 9.09
N ASN A 61 -1.90 -6.09 8.98
CA ASN A 61 -3.08 -6.83 9.46
C ASN A 61 -3.17 -6.78 11.00
N VAL A 62 -4.40 -6.87 11.52
CA VAL A 62 -4.66 -6.89 12.97
C VAL A 62 -3.88 -8.04 13.62
N GLY A 63 -3.10 -7.72 14.66
CA GLY A 63 -2.30 -8.69 15.40
C GLY A 63 -0.86 -8.87 14.90
N VAL A 64 -0.49 -8.22 13.80
CA VAL A 64 0.91 -8.11 13.36
C VAL A 64 1.56 -6.95 14.12
N VAL A 65 2.66 -7.22 14.84
CA VAL A 65 3.45 -6.18 15.49
C VAL A 65 4.30 -5.52 14.42
N CYS A 66 4.10 -4.22 14.25
CA CYS A 66 4.58 -3.48 13.10
C CYS A 66 4.73 -2.00 13.50
N GLU A 67 5.38 -1.77 14.64
CA GLU A 67 5.63 -0.42 15.15
C GLU A 67 6.37 0.39 14.08
N GLY A 68 5.74 1.44 13.55
CA GLY A 68 6.28 2.26 12.47
C GLY A 68 5.91 1.83 11.04
N ALA A 69 5.19 0.72 10.87
CA ALA A 69 4.72 0.25 9.57
C ALA A 69 3.43 0.92 9.08
N ASP A 70 2.79 1.76 9.91
CA ASP A 70 1.89 2.83 9.45
C ASP A 70 2.74 3.85 8.69
N SER A 71 3.22 3.40 7.55
CA SER A 71 4.02 4.15 6.61
C SER A 71 3.21 5.35 6.14
N GLY A 72 3.90 6.47 5.91
CA GLY A 72 3.24 7.70 5.44
C GLY A 72 2.44 7.48 4.15
N ILE A 73 1.61 8.45 3.79
CA ILE A 73 0.84 8.36 2.55
C ILE A 73 1.76 8.64 1.36
N TYR A 74 1.97 7.63 0.52
CA TYR A 74 2.66 7.72 -0.77
C TYR A 74 1.70 8.13 -1.87
N HIS A 75 2.24 8.55 -3.02
CA HIS A 75 1.42 8.78 -4.21
C HIS A 75 2.15 8.44 -5.51
N PHE A 76 1.38 8.09 -6.53
CA PHE A 76 1.84 7.92 -7.90
C PHE A 76 0.77 8.42 -8.88
N VAL A 77 1.11 8.48 -10.17
CA VAL A 77 0.19 8.88 -11.25
C VAL A 77 -0.07 7.67 -12.12
N ALA A 78 -1.35 7.40 -12.41
CA ALA A 78 -1.73 6.35 -13.36
C ALA A 78 -1.20 6.69 -14.76
N ALA A 79 -0.48 5.74 -15.38
CA ALA A 79 0.10 5.85 -16.71
C ALA A 79 -0.86 5.33 -17.78
#